data_AF-A0A918JDJ2-F1
#
_entry.id   AF-A0A918JDJ2-F1
#
_cell.length_a   1.000
_cell.length_b   1.000
_cell.length_c   1.000
_cell.angle_alpha   90.00
_cell.angle_beta   90.00
_cell.angle_gamma   90.00
#
_symmetry.space_group_name_H-M   'P 1'
#
loop_
_entity.id
_entity.type
_entity.pdbx_description
1 polymer ?
#
loop_
_entity_poly.entity_id
_entity_poly.type
_entity_poly.pdbx_seq_one_letter_code
_entity_poly.pdbx_strand_id
1 'polypeptide(L)' 'MPVFTALIYTGTHQCLVSQPCADHESFHDYLTEQFGVYVCLWLKEMRAASHTRSK' A
#
# COMPACT_ATOMS: atom_id res chain seq x y z
N MET A 1 -9.19 2.30 -9.12
CA MET A 1 -7.90 2.74 -8.53
C MET A 1 -7.13 1.52 -8.08
N PRO A 2 -5.79 1.49 -8.23
CA PRO A 2 -4.97 0.40 -7.71
C PRO A 2 -5.08 0.34 -6.18
N VAL A 3 -4.87 -0.85 -5.63
CA VAL A 3 -4.78 -1.07 -4.18
C VAL A 3 -3.31 -1.24 -3.84
N PHE A 4 -2.82 -0.42 -2.93
CA PHE A 4 -1.48 -0.54 -2.38
C PHE A 4 -1.55 -1.28 -1.05
N THR A 5 -0.67 -2.25 -0.87
CA THR A 5 -0.52 -2.99 0.36
C THR A 5 0.89 -2.87 0.88
N ALA A 6 1.04 -2.50 2.15
CA ALA A 6 2.34 -2.49 2.83
C ALA A 6 2.29 -3.25 4.15
N LEU A 7 3.37 -3.95 4.47
CA LEU A 7 3.64 -4.39 5.83
C LEU A 7 4.53 -3.34 6.48
N ILE A 8 4.04 -2.71 7.54
CA ILE A 8 4.77 -1.67 8.27
C ILE A 8 5.04 -2.08 9.71
N TYR A 9 6.09 -1.51 10.30
CA TYR A 9 6.40 -1.61 11.72
C TYR A 9 6.33 -0.23 12.36
N THR A 10 5.51 -0.10 13.41
CA THR A 10 5.23 1.16 14.12
C THR A 10 6.17 1.40 15.30
N GLY A 11 7.22 0.58 15.46
CA GLY A 11 8.10 0.60 16.64
C GLY A 11 7.66 -0.35 17.75
N THR A 12 6.38 -0.75 17.79
CA THR A 12 5.83 -1.66 18.81
C THR A 12 5.25 -2.94 18.23
N HIS A 13 4.68 -2.88 17.02
CA HIS A 13 4.07 -4.02 16.36
C HIS A 13 4.14 -3.89 14.84
N GLN A 14 3.90 -5.01 14.15
CA GLN A 14 3.75 -5.06 12.71
C GLN A 14 2.27 -4.95 12.33
N CYS A 15 1.98 -4.24 11.25
CA CYS A 15 0.62 -4.08 10.72
C CYS A 15 0.64 -4.21 9.20
N LEU A 16 -0.31 -4.98 8.67
CA LEU A 16 -0.55 -5.07 7.23
C LEU A 16 -1.64 -4.06 6.84
N VAL A 17 -1.28 -3.10 6.00
CA VAL A 17 -2.15 -2.00 5.59
C VAL A 17 -2.45 -2.15 4.11
N SER A 18 -3.72 -2.07 3.73
CA SER A 18 -4.16 -2.09 2.33
C SER A 18 -5.10 -0.92 2.06
N GLN A 19 -4.73 -0.04 1.15
CA GLN A 19 -5.51 1.16 0.85
C GLN A 19 -5.59 1.40 -0.67
N PRO A 20 -6.78 1.73 -1.21
CA PRO A 20 -6.89 2.23 -2.57
C PRO A 20 -6.29 3.64 -2.67
N CYS A 21 -5.27 3.81 -3.49
CA CYS A 21 -4.63 5.12 -3.73
C CYS A 21 -4.47 5.37 -5.23
N ALA A 22 -4.32 6.63 -5.62
CA ALA A 22 -4.09 6.99 -7.02
C ALA A 22 -2.69 6.54 -7.48
N ASP A 23 -1.70 6.74 -6.62
CA ASP A 23 -0.29 6.46 -6.84
C ASP A 23 0.43 6.14 -5.51
N HIS A 24 1.73 5.87 -5.61
CA HIS A 24 2.59 5.56 -4.48
C HIS A 24 2.76 6.73 -3.49
N GLU A 25 2.78 7.97 -3.99
CA GLU A 25 2.97 9.17 -3.14
C GLU A 25 1.76 9.37 -2.25
N SER A 26 0.56 9.28 -2.82
CA SER A 26 -0.71 9.31 -2.09
C SER A 26 -0.79 8.22 -1.01
N PHE A 27 -0.25 7.02 -1.29
CA PHE A 27 -0.19 5.94 -0.29
C PHE A 27 0.83 6.22 0.81
N HIS A 28 1.98 6.80 0.47
CA HIS A 28 3.00 7.19 1.45
C HIS A 28 2.51 8.30 2.39
N ASP A 29 1.79 9.28 1.85
CA ASP A 29 1.17 10.36 2.62
C ASP A 29 0.13 9.80 3.59
N TYR A 30 -0.73 8.90 3.12
CA TYR A 30 -1.68 8.18 3.97
C TYR A 30 -0.98 7.44 5.12
N LEU A 31 0.11 6.70 4.86
CA LEU A 31 0.84 6.01 5.91
C LEU A 31 1.49 6.98 6.91
N THR A 32 2.02 8.10 6.42
CA THR A 32 2.63 9.13 7.27
C THR A 32 1.58 9.81 8.16
N GLU A 33 0.39 10.10 7.62
CA GLU A 33 -0.71 10.68 8.39
C GLU A 33 -1.25 9.72 9.45
N GLN A 34 -1.39 8.43 9.14
CA GLN A 34 -1.95 7.44 10.06
C GLN A 34 -0.98 6.97 11.14
N PHE A 35 0.30 6.81 10.80
CA PHE A 35 1.28 6.17 11.68
C PHE A 35 2.40 7.12 12.13
N GLY A 36 2.51 8.31 11.53
CA GLY A 36 3.60 9.24 11.76
C GLY A 36 4.92 8.66 11.26
N VAL A 37 5.71 8.12 12.19
CA VAL A 37 6.99 7.47 11.87
C VAL A 37 6.78 5.96 11.81
N TYR A 38 7.07 5.37 10.65
CA TYR A 38 6.96 3.93 10.42
C TYR A 38 8.14 3.42 9.59
N VAL A 39 8.42 2.12 9.71
CA VAL A 39 9.35 1.42 8.80
C VAL A 39 8.52 0.55 7.86
N CYS A 40 8.67 0.78 6.56
CA CYS A 40 8.09 -0.09 5.54
C CYS A 40 8.97 -1.33 5.38
N LEU A 41 8.42 -2.51 5.68
CA LEU A 41 9.12 -3.78 5.54
C LEU A 41 8.90 -4.39 4.14
N TRP A 42 7.74 -4.12 3.55
CA TRP A 42 7.36 -4.63 2.25
C TRP A 42 6.23 -3.81 1.65
N LEU A 43 6.21 -3.68 0.32
CA LEU A 43 5.22 -2.92 -0.43
C LEU A 43 4.82 -3.66 -1.73
N LYS A 44 3.53 -3.67 -2.04
CA LYS A 44 2.97 -4.23 -3.28
C LYS A 44 1.84 -3.36 -3.82
N GLU A 45 1.93 -3.05 -5.10
CA GLU A 45 0.83 -2.45 -5.86
C GLU A 45 0.04 -3.57 -6.57
N MET A 46 -1.28 -3.61 -6.36
CA MET A 46 -2.18 -4.44 -7.15
C MET A 46 -2.97 -3.56 -8.12
N ARG A 47 -2.67 -3.69 -9.41
CA ARG A 47 -3.50 -3.17 -10.49
C ARG A 47 -4.58 -4.19 -10.82
N ALA A 48 -5.80 -3.71 -11.07
CA ALA A 48 -6.86 -4.57 -11.58
C ALA A 48 -6.35 -5.24 -12.86
N ALA A 49 -6.32 -6.58 -12.89
CA ALA A 49 -5.87 -7.32 -14.06
C ALA A 49 -6.80 -7.00 -15.22
N SER A 50 -6.28 -6.30 -16.23
CA SER A 50 -6.91 -6.21 -17.54
C SER A 50 -7.00 -7.63 -18.09
N HIS A 51 -8.17 -8.27 -17.98
CA HIS A 51 -8.42 -9.55 -18.65
C HIS A 51 -8.45 -9.29 -20.17
N THR A 52 -7.29 -9.29 -20.82
CA THR A 52 -7.23 -9.54 -22.26
C THR A 52 -7.44 -11.03 -22.47
N ARG A 53 -8.70 -11.43 -22.59
CA ARG A 53 -9.08 -12.75 -23.08
C ARG A 53 -8.72 -12.82 -24.57
N SER A 54 -7.49 -13.25 -24.90
CA SER A 54 -7.16 -13.65 -26.26
C SER A 54 -7.92 -14.94 -26.58
N LYS A 55 -8.75 -14.87 -27.63
CA LYS A 55 -9.35 -16.02 -28.30
C LYS A 55 -8.32 -16.73 -29.15
#